data_AF-A0AAW5FWS5-F1
#
_entry.id   AF-A0AAW5FWS5-F1
#
_cell.length_a   1.000
_cell.length_b   1.000
_cell.length_c   1.000
_cell.angle_alpha   90.00
_cell.angle_beta   90.00
_cell.angle_gamma   90.00
#
_symmetry.space_group_name_H-M   'P 1'
#
loop_
_entity.id
_entity.type
_entity.pdbx_description
1 polymer ?
#
loop_
_entity_poly.entity_id
_entity_poly.type
_entity_poly.pdbx_seq_one_letter_code
_entity_poly.pdbx_strand_id
1 'polypeptide(L)' 'MISYTIDEFCNRHKFSRSTYYKLQRVGKGPRTMPVLDCVRISEEAEREWIAAREAESRQPVAA' A
#
# COMPACT_ATOMS: atom_id res chain seq x y z
N MET A 1 0.09 -13.06 12.81
CA MET A 1 1.14 -12.33 12.07
C MET A 1 1.00 -12.67 10.59
N ILE A 2 0.24 -11.86 9.85
CA ILE A 2 0.01 -12.08 8.41
C ILE A 2 0.83 -11.06 7.64
N SER A 3 1.55 -11.53 6.62
CA SER A 3 2.31 -10.67 5.71
C SER A 3 2.09 -11.12 4.28
N TYR A 4 2.03 -10.16 3.37
CA TYR A 4 1.75 -10.34 1.96
C TYR A 4 3.01 -10.02 1.15
N THR A 5 3.16 -10.70 0.02
CA THR A 5 4.05 -10.24 -1.04
C THR A 5 3.44 -9.02 -1.75
N ILE A 6 4.25 -8.32 -2.56
CA ILE A 6 3.76 -7.24 -3.43
C ILE A 6 2.64 -7.74 -4.35
N ASP A 7 2.73 -8.98 -4.82
CA ASP A 7 1.75 -9.56 -5.77
C ASP A 7 0.38 -9.78 -5.12
N GLU A 8 0.37 -10.38 -3.93
CA GLU A 8 -0.85 -10.58 -3.13
C GLU A 8 -1.51 -9.25 -2.77
N PHE A 9 -0.72 -8.26 -2.38
CA PHE A 9 -1.22 -6.91 -2.12
C PHE A 9 -1.85 -6.29 -3.39
N CYS A 10 -1.16 -6.34 -4.52
CA CYS A 10 -1.68 -5.85 -5.80
C CYS A 10 -3.01 -6.54 -6.20
N ASN A 11 -3.10 -7.87 -6.03
CA ASN A 11 -4.32 -8.62 -6.34
C ASN A 11 -5.49 -8.26 -5.42
N ARG A 12 -5.25 -8.12 -4.11
CA ARG A 12 -6.26 -7.72 -3.12
C ARG A 12 -6.87 -6.36 -3.45
N HIS A 13 -6.03 -5.40 -3.83
CA HIS A 13 -6.44 -4.02 -4.14
C HIS A 13 -6.76 -3.77 -5.62
N LYS A 14 -6.79 -4.83 -6.44
CA LYS A 14 -7.16 -4.79 -7.86
C LYS A 14 -6.38 -3.77 -8.69
N PHE A 15 -5.06 -3.68 -8.47
CA PHE A 15 -4.18 -2.89 -9.32
C PHE A 15 -2.92 -3.64 -9.74
N SER A 16 -2.28 -3.15 -10.81
CA SER A 16 -1.05 -3.74 -11.35
C SER A 16 0.18 -3.46 -10.47
N ARG A 17 1.22 -4.32 -10.56
CA ARG A 17 2.53 -4.04 -9.93
C ARG A 17 3.13 -2.71 -10.38
N SER A 18 2.87 -2.31 -11.62
CA SER A 18 3.29 -1.01 -12.14
C SER A 18 2.66 0.14 -11.35
N THR A 19 1.39 0.02 -10.97
CA THR A 19 0.70 0.99 -10.11
C THR A 19 1.31 1.03 -8.71
N TYR A 20 1.63 -0.14 -8.13
CA TYR A 20 2.32 -0.22 -6.85
C TYR A 20 3.66 0.54 -6.85
N TYR A 21 4.52 0.31 -7.84
CA TYR A 21 5.81 0.99 -7.90
C TYR A 21 5.66 2.49 -8.18
N LYS A 22 4.64 2.92 -8.93
CA LYS A 22 4.30 4.34 -9.06
C LYS A 22 3.92 4.95 -7.70
N LEU A 23 3.05 4.28 -6.93
CA LEU A 23 2.67 4.71 -5.58
C LEU A 23 3.90 4.80 -4.66
N GLN A 24 4.79 3.82 -4.70
CA GLN A 24 6.02 3.82 -3.91
C GLN A 24 6.92 5.01 -4.26
N ARG A 25 7.09 5.29 -5.57
CA ARG A 25 7.91 6.41 -6.07
C ARG A 25 7.37 7.78 -5.64
N VAL A 26 6.05 7.93 -5.52
CA VAL A 26 5.42 9.18 -5.07
C VAL A 26 5.22 9.24 -3.55
N GLY A 27 5.79 8.30 -2.79
CA GLY A 27 5.68 8.26 -1.33
C GLY A 27 4.28 7.89 -0.81
N LYS A 28 3.40 7.36 -1.68
CA LYS A 28 2.03 6.95 -1.35
C LYS A 28 1.85 5.43 -1.33
N GLY A 29 2.95 4.67 -1.34
CA GLY A 29 2.93 3.21 -1.16
C GLY A 29 2.78 2.82 0.31
N PRO A 30 2.39 1.57 0.62
CA PRO A 30 2.42 1.04 1.98
C PRO A 30 3.86 0.93 2.49
N ARG A 31 4.03 0.81 3.81
CA ARG A 31 5.33 0.45 4.40
C ARG A 31 5.71 -0.98 3.98
N THR A 32 6.99 -1.18 3.73
CA THR A 32 7.54 -2.47 3.30
C THR A 32 8.59 -2.96 4.27
N MET A 33 8.68 -4.28 4.41
CA MET A 33 9.67 -4.98 5.21
C MET A 33 10.54 -5.82 4.26
N PRO A 34 11.78 -5.38 3.95
CA PRO A 34 12.72 -6.20 3.20
C PRO A 34 13.17 -7.39 4.06
N VAL A 35 13.14 -8.58 3.48
CA VAL A 35 13.53 -9.86 4.10
C VAL A 35 14.43 -10.59 3.11
N LEU A 36 15.74 -10.34 3.22
CA LEU A 36 16.74 -10.80 2.24
C LEU A 36 16.36 -10.36 0.82
N ASP A 37 16.10 -11.32 -0.07
CA ASP A 37 15.75 -11.10 -1.48
C ASP A 37 14.26 -10.74 -1.68
N CYS A 38 13.45 -10.90 -0.64
CA CYS A 38 11.99 -10.72 -0.73
C CYS A 38 11.54 -9.43 -0.04
N VAL A 39 10.46 -8.83 -0.54
CA VAL A 39 9.77 -7.72 0.13
C VAL A 39 8.42 -8.18 0.65
N ARG A 40 8.13 -7.90 1.91
CA ARG A 40 6.86 -8.21 2.57
C ARG A 40 6.13 -6.94 2.97
N ILE A 41 4.80 -7.00 2.97
CA ILE A 41 3.89 -5.96 3.45
C ILE A 41 3.10 -6.59 4.58
N SER A 42 3.24 -6.07 5.81
CA SER A 42 2.44 -6.56 6.93
C SER A 42 0.98 -6.12 6.78
N GLU A 43 0.06 -6.87 7.38
CA GLU A 43 -1.34 -6.46 7.46
C GLU A 43 -1.50 -5.06 8.09
N GLU A 44 -0.70 -4.75 9.11
CA GLU A 44 -0.69 -3.44 9.76
C GLU A 44 -0.27 -2.33 8.79
N ALA A 45 0.73 -2.58 7.94
CA ALA A 45 1.16 -1.63 6.92
C ALA A 45 0.09 -1.44 5.82
N GLU A 46 -0.64 -2.50 5.44
CA GLU A 46 -1.80 -2.40 4.56
C GLU A 46 -2.90 -1.55 5.20
N ARG A 47 -3.25 -1.79 6.46
CA ARG A 47 -4.29 -1.02 7.18
C ARG A 47 -3.94 0.46 7.31
N GLU A 48 -2.71 0.77 7.70
CA GLU A 48 -2.23 2.15 7.78
C GLU A 48 -2.27 2.85 6.42
N TRP A 49 -1.89 2.13 5.36
CA TRP A 49 -1.94 2.66 4.01
C TRP A 49 -3.38 2.97 3.58
N ILE A 50 -4.34 2.07 3.85
CA ILE A 50 -5.76 2.30 3.56
C ILE A 50 -6.23 3.57 4.28
N ALA A 51 -6.01 3.66 5.60
CA ALA A 51 -6.41 4.82 6.40
C ALA A 51 -5.81 6.13 5.89
N ALA A 52 -4.53 6.12 5.48
CA ALA A 52 -3.87 7.28 4.90
C ALA A 52 -4.48 7.70 3.55
N ARG A 53 -4.86 6.73 2.70
CA ARG A 53 -5.52 7.01 1.41
C ARG A 53 -6.95 7.50 1.60
N GLU A 54 -7.67 6.97 2.57
CA GLU A 54 -9.01 7.44 2.93
C GLU A 54 -8.98 8.85 3.50
N ALA A 55 -8.02 9.15 4.40
CA ALA A 55 -7.84 10.49 4.95
C ALA A 55 -7.45 11.52 3.87
N GLU A 56 -6.58 11.14 2.92
CA GLU A 56 -6.21 11.98 1.78
C GLU A 56 -7.37 12.20 0.81
N SER A 57 -8.19 11.17 0.59
CA SER A 57 -9.40 11.24 -0.24
C SER A 57 -10.52 12.06 0.41
N ARG A 58 -10.54 12.11 1.74
CA ARG A 58 -11.37 13.02 2.53
C ARG A 58 -10.81 14.45 2.45
N GLN A 59 -10.72 14.97 1.23
CA GLN A 59 -10.79 16.40 1.02
C GLN A 59 -12.17 16.87 1.50
N PRO A 60 -12.27 17.97 2.26
CA PRO A 60 -13.57 18.56 2.57
C PRO A 60 -14.21 18.95 1.24
N VAL A 61 -15.42 18.46 0.98
CA VAL A 61 -16.28 19.10 -0.02
C VAL A 61 -16.38 20.57 0.38
N ALA A 62 -15.76 21.44 -0.41
CA ALA A 62 -15.79 22.87 -0.16
C ALA A 62 -17.25 23.33 -0.16
N ALA A 63 -17.64 24.00 0.92
CA ALA A 63 -18.91 24.67 1.10
C ALA A 63 -19.04 25.89 0.19
#